data_AF-A0A1H1ILW8-F1
#
_entry.id   AF-A0A1H1ILW8-F1
#
_cell.length_a   1.000
_cell.length_b   1.000
_cell.length_c   1.000
_cell.angle_alpha   90.00
_cell.angle_beta   90.00
_cell.angle_gamma   90.00
#
_symmetry.space_group_name_H-M   'P 1'
#
loop_
_entity.id
_entity.type
_entity.pdbx_description
1 polymer ?
#
loop_
_entity_poly.entity_id
_entity_poly.type
_entity_poly.pdbx_seq_one_letter_code
_entity_poly.pdbx_strand_id
1 'polypeptide(L)'
;MDTDRIAITQIAPAAPAAFHASGVAVWSHVIDALVGGFGNAGEGARYLEPRADCKRPYVLSPHVQVNVIERLSDTSVSVRWRDATRCRYDDQIWISCRARSGGRCALSGTTIRRHDFVYKPRTRSVVPANANAMILASLVERVPALT
;
A
#
# COMPACT_ATOMS: atom_id res chain seq x y z
N MET A 1 -43.77 -2.29 61.54
CA MET A 1 -42.43 -1.91 61.03
C MET A 1 -42.11 -2.91 59.94
N ASP A 2 -42.88 -2.90 58.86
CA ASP A 2 -42.79 -1.94 57.75
C ASP A 2 -41.36 -1.88 57.20
N THR A 3 -41.15 -2.62 56.12
CA THR A 3 -39.99 -2.47 55.25
C THR A 3 -40.47 -2.85 53.86
N ASP A 4 -40.77 -1.79 53.11
CA ASP A 4 -41.24 -1.81 51.73
C ASP A 4 -40.41 -2.73 50.85
N ARG A 5 -41.12 -3.57 50.09
CA ARG A 5 -40.56 -4.33 48.97
C ARG A 5 -40.42 -3.37 47.79
N ILE A 6 -39.19 -2.93 47.52
CA ILE A 6 -38.87 -2.20 46.29
C ILE A 6 -39.10 -3.17 45.11
N ALA A 7 -40.17 -2.94 44.35
CA ALA A 7 -40.39 -3.60 43.07
C ALA A 7 -39.36 -3.07 42.06
N ILE A 8 -38.45 -3.93 41.63
CA ILE A 8 -37.55 -3.64 40.52
C ILE A 8 -38.38 -3.70 39.23
N THR A 9 -38.75 -2.53 38.70
CA THR A 9 -39.33 -2.41 37.37
C THR A 9 -38.37 -2.98 36.33
N GLN A 10 -38.79 -4.02 35.62
CA GLN A 10 -38.04 -4.53 34.47
C GLN A 10 -38.05 -3.49 33.34
N ILE A 11 -36.89 -2.93 33.03
CA ILE A 11 -36.67 -2.11 31.84
C ILE A 11 -36.44 -3.07 30.67
N ALA A 12 -37.39 -3.12 29.74
CA ALA A 12 -37.22 -3.84 28.47
C ALA A 12 -36.08 -3.19 27.65
N PRO A 13 -35.27 -3.97 26.90
CA PRO A 13 -34.27 -3.38 26.03
C PRO A 13 -34.95 -2.58 24.92
N ALA A 14 -34.64 -1.30 24.83
CA ALA A 14 -35.03 -0.46 23.71
C ALA A 14 -34.55 -1.11 22.41
N ALA A 15 -35.44 -1.23 21.42
CA ALA A 15 -35.08 -1.64 20.06
C ALA A 15 -33.89 -0.80 19.57
N PRO A 16 -32.92 -1.38 18.83
CA PRO A 16 -31.80 -0.62 18.33
C PRO A 16 -32.35 0.52 17.47
N ALA A 17 -31.99 1.75 17.82
CA ALA A 17 -32.31 2.92 17.02
C ALA A 17 -31.93 2.62 15.57
N ALA A 18 -32.94 2.61 14.70
CA ALA A 18 -32.72 2.46 13.28
C ALA A 18 -31.70 3.51 12.86
N PHE A 19 -30.54 3.06 12.40
CA PHE A 19 -29.53 3.94 11.84
C PHE A 19 -30.19 4.62 10.64
N HIS A 20 -30.64 5.87 10.82
CA HIS A 20 -31.29 6.62 9.76
C HIS A 20 -30.26 6.81 8.65
N ALA A 21 -30.41 6.02 7.60
CA ALA A 21 -29.55 5.93 6.42
C ALA A 21 -29.64 7.18 5.52
N SER A 22 -29.72 8.39 6.10
CA SER A 22 -29.83 9.63 5.32
C SER A 22 -28.56 9.97 4.55
N GLY A 23 -27.40 9.43 4.96
CA GLY A 23 -26.14 9.53 4.22
C GLY A 23 -25.93 8.45 3.16
N VAL A 24 -26.65 7.33 3.25
CA VAL A 24 -26.56 6.22 2.27
C VAL A 24 -27.42 6.54 1.05
N ALA A 25 -28.57 7.19 1.26
CA ALA A 25 -29.54 7.51 0.20
C ALA A 25 -29.00 8.43 -0.91
N VAL A 26 -28.11 9.37 -0.58
CA VAL A 26 -27.53 10.28 -1.59
C VAL A 26 -26.62 9.53 -2.54
N TRP A 27 -25.89 8.53 -2.06
CA TRP A 27 -24.94 7.75 -2.85
C TRP A 27 -25.53 6.47 -3.44
N SER A 28 -26.79 6.13 -3.13
CA SER A 28 -27.46 4.92 -3.64
C SER A 28 -27.38 4.81 -5.16
N HIS A 29 -27.68 5.88 -5.89
CA HIS A 29 -27.62 5.89 -7.35
C HIS A 29 -26.19 5.65 -7.90
N VAL A 30 -25.16 6.07 -7.17
CA VAL A 30 -23.75 5.80 -7.52
C VAL A 30 -23.40 4.34 -7.24
N ILE A 31 -23.85 3.80 -6.10
CA ILE A 31 -23.66 2.39 -5.75
C ILE A 31 -24.36 1.50 -6.79
N ASP A 32 -25.61 1.81 -7.15
CA ASP A 32 -26.38 1.06 -8.13
C ASP A 32 -25.78 1.15 -9.54
N ALA A 33 -25.26 2.31 -9.93
CA ALA A 33 -24.55 2.49 -11.20
C ALA A 33 -23.23 1.70 -11.25
N LEU A 34 -22.49 1.66 -10.15
CA LEU A 34 -21.27 0.86 -10.04
C LEU A 34 -21.61 -0.64 -10.06
N VAL A 35 -22.56 -1.08 -9.25
CA VAL A 35 -23.01 -2.49 -9.15
C VAL A 35 -23.60 -2.99 -10.48
N GLY A 36 -24.43 -2.17 -11.15
CA GLY A 36 -25.00 -2.48 -12.46
C GLY A 36 -23.94 -2.62 -13.57
N GLY A 37 -22.80 -1.94 -13.44
CA GLY A 37 -21.66 -2.06 -14.35
C GLY A 37 -20.84 -3.34 -14.18
N PHE A 38 -20.90 -3.99 -13.01
CA PHE A 38 -20.20 -5.27 -12.76
C PHE A 38 -20.94 -6.50 -13.32
N GLY A 39 -22.16 -6.32 -13.87
CA GLY A 39 -22.94 -7.37 -14.50
C GLY A 39 -22.36 -7.91 -15.81
N ASN A 40 -21.30 -7.31 -16.36
CA ASN A 40 -20.55 -7.88 -17.48
C ASN A 40 -19.28 -8.56 -16.94
N ALA A 41 -19.43 -9.83 -16.56
CA ALA A 41 -18.45 -10.69 -15.90
C ALA A 41 -17.22 -11.07 -16.77
N GLY A 42 -16.72 -10.13 -17.60
CA GLY A 42 -15.58 -10.35 -18.48
C GLY A 42 -14.47 -9.30 -18.40
N GLU A 43 -14.69 -8.15 -17.74
CA GLU A 43 -13.75 -7.01 -17.89
C GLU A 43 -12.98 -6.63 -16.61
N GLY A 44 -13.52 -6.92 -15.43
CA GLY A 44 -12.86 -6.66 -14.14
C GLY A 44 -11.64 -7.53 -13.84
N ALA A 45 -11.50 -8.66 -14.53
CA ALA A 45 -10.35 -9.56 -14.36
C ALA A 45 -9.02 -8.89 -14.73
N ARG A 46 -9.02 -7.97 -15.72
CA ARG A 46 -7.78 -7.33 -16.22
C ARG A 46 -7.03 -6.49 -15.18
N TYR A 47 -7.71 -6.03 -14.13
CA TYR A 47 -7.11 -5.24 -13.04
C TYR A 47 -6.68 -6.09 -11.85
N LEU A 48 -7.24 -7.29 -11.69
CA LEU A 48 -6.86 -8.23 -10.64
C LEU A 48 -5.71 -9.14 -11.05
N GLU A 49 -5.41 -9.24 -12.36
CA GLU A 49 -4.23 -9.95 -12.84
C GLU A 49 -2.96 -9.33 -12.25
N PRO A 50 -2.16 -10.08 -11.47
CA PRO A 50 -0.85 -9.64 -11.05
C PRO A 50 0.01 -9.42 -12.31
N ARG A 51 0.23 -8.17 -12.71
CA ARG A 51 1.24 -7.83 -13.73
C ARG A 51 2.68 -7.99 -13.22
N ALA A 52 2.92 -8.94 -12.33
CA ALA A 52 4.24 -9.29 -11.85
C ALA A 52 4.86 -10.31 -12.80
N ASP A 53 5.09 -9.88 -14.03
CA ASP A 53 5.98 -10.61 -14.92
C ASP A 53 7.40 -10.43 -14.36
N CYS A 54 7.77 -11.29 -13.40
CA CYS A 54 9.00 -11.21 -12.61
C CYS A 54 10.27 -11.28 -13.47
N LYS A 55 10.13 -11.65 -14.76
CA LYS A 55 11.21 -11.74 -15.74
C LYS A 55 11.50 -10.43 -16.47
N ARG A 56 10.59 -9.46 -16.49
CA ARG A 56 10.83 -8.21 -17.21
C ARG A 56 11.76 -7.31 -16.39
N PRO A 57 12.88 -6.81 -16.97
CA PRO A 57 13.71 -5.84 -16.29
C PRO A 57 12.85 -4.61 -15.96
N TYR A 58 12.89 -4.18 -14.70
CA TYR A 58 12.17 -2.99 -14.28
C TYR A 58 12.80 -1.77 -14.96
N VAL A 59 12.18 -1.32 -16.04
CA VAL A 59 12.52 -0.03 -16.63
C VAL A 59 11.92 1.03 -15.72
N LEU A 60 12.80 1.79 -15.05
CA LEU A 60 12.40 2.96 -14.27
C LEU A 60 11.64 3.93 -15.17
N SER A 61 10.39 4.22 -14.81
CA SER A 61 9.56 5.25 -15.46
C SER A 61 10.16 6.64 -15.21
N PRO A 62 10.07 7.58 -16.16
CA PRO A 62 10.47 8.97 -15.92
C PRO A 62 9.58 9.68 -14.89
N HIS A 63 8.38 9.15 -14.61
CA HIS A 63 7.44 9.70 -13.64
C HIS A 63 7.66 9.17 -12.21
N VAL A 64 8.71 8.38 -12.00
CA VAL A 64 9.00 7.82 -10.67
C VAL A 64 9.54 8.91 -9.75
N GLN A 65 8.95 9.01 -8.57
CA GLN A 65 9.41 9.83 -7.47
C GLN A 65 9.63 8.92 -6.27
N VAL A 66 10.84 8.95 -5.74
CA VAL A 66 11.27 8.12 -4.61
C VAL A 66 11.79 9.03 -3.51
N ASN A 67 11.30 8.84 -2.30
CA ASN A 67 11.78 9.55 -1.12
C ASN A 67 12.03 8.54 0.00
N VAL A 68 13.25 8.53 0.54
CA VAL A 68 13.59 7.73 1.73
C VAL A 68 13.10 8.51 2.94
N ILE A 69 12.11 7.97 3.65
CA ILE A 69 11.47 8.66 4.77
C ILE A 69 12.32 8.50 6.04
N GLU A 70 12.66 7.25 6.35
CA GLU A 70 13.29 6.89 7.62
C GLU A 70 14.22 5.69 7.44
N ARG A 71 15.30 5.64 8.22
CA ARG A 71 16.13 4.46 8.37
C ARG A 71 15.69 3.69 9.61
N LEU A 72 15.05 2.54 9.39
CA LEU A 72 14.45 1.71 10.45
C LEU A 72 15.48 0.79 11.12
N SER A 73 16.52 0.40 10.38
CA SER A 73 17.69 -0.31 10.90
C SER A 73 18.87 -0.17 9.94
N ASP A 74 20.00 -0.81 10.24
CA ASP A 74 21.13 -0.87 9.30
C ASP A 74 20.77 -1.51 7.96
N THR A 75 19.79 -2.42 7.97
CA THR A 75 19.42 -3.24 6.81
C THR A 75 18.01 -2.94 6.29
N SER A 76 17.29 -1.99 6.89
CA SER A 76 15.92 -1.67 6.47
C SER A 76 15.60 -0.19 6.53
N VAL A 77 14.82 0.27 5.55
CA VAL A 77 14.41 1.67 5.39
C VAL A 77 12.95 1.76 4.99
N SER A 78 12.31 2.85 5.37
CA SER A 78 11.01 3.26 4.86
C SER A 78 11.18 4.13 3.61
N VAL A 79 10.39 3.84 2.58
CA VAL A 79 10.42 4.55 1.30
C VAL A 79 9.00 4.93 0.88
N ARG A 80 8.83 6.19 0.53
CA ARG A 80 7.70 6.68 -0.24
C ARG A 80 7.99 6.53 -1.72
N TRP A 81 7.13 5.80 -2.40
CA TRP A 81 7.18 5.55 -3.83
C TRP A 81 5.95 6.16 -4.52
N ARG A 82 6.16 6.90 -5.60
CA ARG A 82 5.08 7.41 -6.44
C ARG A 82 5.47 7.27 -7.90
N ASP A 83 4.59 6.66 -8.68
CA ASP A 83 4.69 6.63 -10.13
C ASP A 83 3.28 6.85 -10.69
N ALA A 84 3.08 7.99 -11.34
CA ALA A 84 1.79 8.39 -11.90
C ALA A 84 1.22 7.37 -12.90
N THR A 85 2.05 6.47 -13.42
CA THR A 85 1.66 5.45 -14.41
C THR A 85 1.48 4.05 -13.83
N ARG A 86 1.83 3.82 -12.56
CA ARG A 86 1.89 2.46 -11.98
C ARG A 86 1.26 2.37 -10.61
N CYS A 87 1.78 3.09 -9.62
CA CYS A 87 1.40 2.90 -8.22
C CYS A 87 1.92 4.00 -7.29
N ARG A 88 1.32 4.06 -6.10
CA ARG A 88 1.81 4.86 -4.97
C ARG A 88 1.86 4.00 -3.72
N TYR A 89 2.97 4.10 -2.99
CA TYR A 89 3.17 3.51 -1.67
C TYR A 89 3.73 4.60 -0.76
N ASP A 90 3.06 4.94 0.33
CA ASP A 90 3.47 6.09 1.14
C ASP A 90 4.54 5.77 2.19
N ASP A 91 4.59 4.54 2.71
CA ASP A 91 5.55 4.07 3.73
C ASP A 91 5.86 2.58 3.50
N GLN A 92 6.60 2.30 2.43
CA GLN A 92 6.94 0.93 2.05
C GLN A 92 8.28 0.52 2.68
N ILE A 93 8.33 -0.67 3.26
CA ILE A 93 9.57 -1.21 3.83
C ILE A 93 10.46 -1.79 2.73
N TRP A 94 11.72 -1.37 2.72
CA TRP A 94 12.75 -1.87 1.81
C TRP A 94 13.91 -2.48 2.61
N ILE A 95 14.49 -3.57 2.11
CA ILE A 95 15.55 -4.34 2.79
C ILE A 95 16.82 -4.34 1.94
N SER A 96 17.98 -4.20 2.61
CA SER A 96 19.30 -4.25 2.00
C SER A 96 19.64 -5.66 1.53
N CYS A 97 20.20 -5.79 0.33
CA CYS A 97 20.72 -7.04 -0.21
C CYS A 97 21.79 -6.75 -1.27
N ARG A 98 22.42 -7.81 -1.79
CA ARG A 98 23.26 -7.69 -2.99
C ARG A 98 22.41 -7.81 -4.26
N ALA A 99 22.65 -6.93 -5.23
CA ALA A 99 21.98 -6.94 -6.52
C ALA A 99 22.30 -8.24 -7.28
N ARG A 100 21.26 -9.00 -7.64
CA ARG A 100 21.40 -10.25 -8.42
C ARG A 100 21.61 -9.99 -9.92
N SER A 101 21.18 -8.82 -10.40
CA SER A 101 21.25 -8.37 -11.79
C SER A 101 21.58 -6.88 -11.82
N GLY A 102 22.06 -6.40 -12.97
CA GLY A 102 22.23 -4.97 -13.20
C GLY A 102 20.88 -4.24 -13.30
N GLY A 103 20.92 -2.91 -13.22
CA GLY A 103 19.74 -2.05 -13.33
C GLY A 103 20.07 -0.58 -13.16
N ARG A 104 19.08 0.22 -12.78
CA ARG A 104 19.23 1.63 -12.41
C ARG A 104 18.69 1.88 -11.01
N CYS A 105 19.35 2.76 -10.28
CA CYS A 105 18.90 3.25 -8.99
C CYS A 105 17.62 4.05 -9.16
N ALA A 106 16.55 3.68 -8.47
CA ALA A 106 15.28 4.39 -8.54
C ALA A 106 15.33 5.81 -7.94
N LEU A 107 16.30 6.06 -7.04
CA LEU A 107 16.48 7.36 -6.40
C LEU A 107 17.26 8.36 -7.27
N SER A 108 18.25 7.90 -8.04
CA SER A 108 19.18 8.77 -8.79
C SER A 108 19.28 8.50 -10.28
N GLY A 109 18.75 7.37 -10.76
CA GLY A 109 18.97 6.87 -12.11
C GLY A 109 20.36 6.25 -12.35
N THR A 110 21.28 6.32 -11.39
CA THR A 110 22.66 5.78 -11.52
C THR A 110 22.65 4.28 -11.80
N THR A 111 23.57 3.83 -12.65
CA THR A 111 23.74 2.41 -12.99
C THR A 111 24.05 1.56 -11.75
N ILE A 112 23.36 0.44 -11.63
CA ILE A 112 23.57 -0.62 -10.63
C ILE A 112 24.19 -1.81 -11.35
N ARG A 113 25.29 -2.34 -10.82
CA ARG A 113 25.94 -3.56 -11.27
C ARG A 113 25.54 -4.74 -10.41
N ARG A 114 25.75 -5.95 -10.94
CA ARG A 114 25.60 -7.18 -10.16
C ARG A 114 26.55 -7.11 -8.96
N HIS A 115 26.06 -7.58 -7.81
CA HIS A 115 26.71 -7.55 -6.49
C HIS A 115 26.81 -6.21 -5.77
N ASP A 116 26.35 -5.10 -6.37
CA ASP A 116 26.22 -3.84 -5.63
C ASP A 116 25.26 -4.00 -4.44
N PHE A 117 25.52 -3.28 -3.36
CA PHE A 117 24.60 -3.20 -2.23
C PHE A 117 23.42 -2.29 -2.57
N VAL A 118 22.22 -2.85 -2.47
CA VAL A 118 20.98 -2.19 -2.85
C VAL A 118 19.89 -2.45 -1.83
N TYR A 119 18.95 -1.53 -1.70
CA TYR A 119 17.67 -1.77 -1.06
C TYR A 119 16.65 -2.23 -2.11
N LYS A 120 15.78 -3.17 -1.74
CA LYS A 120 14.64 -3.67 -2.54
C LYS A 120 13.35 -3.67 -1.72
N PRO A 121 12.16 -3.51 -2.34
CA PRO A 121 10.90 -3.61 -1.62
C PRO A 121 10.78 -4.97 -0.92
N ARG A 122 10.41 -4.96 0.36
CA ARG A 122 10.13 -6.18 1.09
C ARG A 122 8.84 -6.79 0.54
N THR A 123 8.97 -7.89 -0.19
CA THR A 123 7.80 -8.65 -0.66
C THR A 123 7.32 -9.56 0.45
N ARG A 124 6.01 -9.53 0.75
CA ARG A 124 5.35 -10.47 1.66
C ARG A 124 4.53 -11.48 0.85
N SER A 125 3.20 -11.37 0.88
CA SER A 125 2.27 -12.27 0.17
C SER A 125 1.98 -11.83 -1.27
N VAL A 126 1.78 -10.53 -1.49
CA VAL A 126 1.50 -9.97 -2.82
C VAL A 126 2.75 -9.29 -3.36
N VAL A 127 3.09 -9.57 -4.62
CA VAL A 127 4.22 -8.95 -5.31
C VAL A 127 3.83 -7.51 -5.68
N PRO A 128 4.52 -6.48 -5.15
CA PRO A 128 4.18 -5.11 -5.48
C PRO A 128 4.59 -4.75 -6.91
N ALA A 129 3.94 -3.74 -7.49
CA ALA A 129 4.22 -3.30 -8.87
C ALA A 129 5.66 -2.78 -9.07
N ASN A 130 6.34 -2.41 -7.97
CA ASN A 130 7.74 -1.99 -7.96
C ASN A 130 8.71 -3.07 -7.45
N ALA A 131 8.33 -4.36 -7.37
CA ALA A 131 9.14 -5.43 -6.77
C ALA A 131 10.57 -5.57 -7.32
N ASN A 132 10.76 -5.20 -8.60
CA ASN A 132 12.04 -5.27 -9.28
C ASN A 132 12.85 -3.96 -9.20
N ALA A 133 12.33 -2.92 -8.55
CA ALA A 133 13.04 -1.66 -8.34
C ALA A 133 14.19 -1.83 -7.32
N MET A 134 15.23 -1.02 -7.48
CA MET A 134 16.44 -1.05 -6.65
C MET A 134 16.89 0.36 -6.31
N ILE A 135 17.41 0.56 -5.10
CA ILE A 135 18.03 1.82 -4.68
C ILE A 135 19.44 1.49 -4.18
N LEU A 136 20.49 2.20 -4.64
CA LEU A 136 21.86 1.98 -4.15
C LEU A 136 21.96 2.33 -2.66
N ALA A 137 22.56 1.43 -1.87
CA ALA A 137 22.72 1.63 -0.43
C ALA A 137 23.53 2.90 -0.10
N SER A 138 24.60 3.16 -0.84
CA SER A 138 25.45 4.35 -0.66
C SER A 138 24.72 5.67 -0.92
N LEU A 139 23.62 5.68 -1.66
CA LEU A 139 22.80 6.89 -1.81
C LEU A 139 21.86 7.08 -0.64
N VAL A 140 21.32 5.99 -0.09
CA VAL A 140 20.48 6.03 1.12
C VAL A 140 21.27 6.53 2.32
N GLU A 141 22.53 6.10 2.46
CA GLU A 141 23.45 6.57 3.51
C GLU A 141 23.75 8.07 3.45
N ARG A 142 23.58 8.70 2.28
CA ARG A 142 23.76 10.14 2.09
C ARG A 142 22.48 10.94 2.33
N VAL A 143 21.33 10.29 2.44
CA VAL A 143 20.08 10.97 2.81
C VAL A 143 20.10 11.16 4.32
N PRO A 144 20.12 12.41 4.83
CA PRO A 144 20.00 12.64 6.26
C PRO A 144 18.65 12.07 6.72
N ALA A 145 18.69 11.22 7.77
CA ALA A 145 17.46 10.83 8.44
C ALA A 145 16.81 12.11 8.97
N LEU A 146 15.53 12.31 8.68
CA LEU A 146 14.74 13.34 9.35
C LEU A 146 14.74 12.95 10.83
N THR A 147 15.56 13.66 11.61
CA THR A 147 15.74 13.47 13.05
C THR A 147 14.74 14.32 13.80
#